data_AF-A0A7L3HLI8-F1
#
_entry.id   AF-A0A7L3HLI8-F1
#
_cell.length_a   1.000
_cell.length_b   1.000
_cell.length_c   1.000
_cell.angle_alpha   90.00
_cell.angle_beta   90.00
_cell.angle_gamma   90.00
#
_symmetry.space_group_name_H-M   'P 1'
#
loop_
_entity.id
_entity.type
_entity.pdbx_description
1 polymer ?
#
loop_
_entity_poly.entity_id
_entity_poly.type
_entity_poly.pdbx_seq_one_letter_code
_entity_poly.pdbx_strand_id
1 'polypeptide(L)'
;SRKSKSPPKVPIVIQDDSLPAGPPPQIRILKRPTTNGVLSSPHSASRPAFPVKSLAQREAEYAEARKRILGSASPEEEQEKPILDR
;
A
#
# COMPACT_ATOMS: atom_id res chain seq x y z
N SER A 1 -39.25 25.05 25.92
CA SER A 1 -38.19 26.02 26.23
C SER A 1 -37.06 25.85 25.21
N ARG A 2 -36.85 26.81 24.31
CA ARG A 2 -35.73 26.81 23.34
C ARG A 2 -34.60 27.65 23.91
N LYS A 3 -33.43 27.07 24.21
CA LYS A 3 -32.18 27.82 24.41
C LYS A 3 -31.00 27.14 23.71
N SER A 4 -30.67 27.75 22.57
CA SER A 4 -29.40 27.87 21.84
C SER A 4 -28.19 27.01 22.27
N LYS A 5 -27.73 26.16 21.34
CA LYS A 5 -26.38 25.58 21.34
C LYS A 5 -25.41 26.60 20.73
N SER A 6 -24.40 27.04 21.47
CA SER A 6 -23.36 27.93 20.94
C SER A 6 -22.41 27.16 20.01
N PRO A 7 -21.88 27.78 18.94
CA PRO A 7 -20.87 27.15 18.10
C PRO A 7 -19.54 27.03 18.86
N PRO A 8 -18.77 25.96 18.66
CA PRO A 8 -17.47 25.79 19.32
C PRO A 8 -16.49 26.88 18.85
N LYS A 9 -15.72 27.44 19.80
CA LYS A 9 -14.59 28.34 19.51
C LYS A 9 -13.49 27.53 18.85
N VAL A 10 -13.30 27.70 17.55
CA VAL A 10 -12.16 27.16 16.81
C VAL A 10 -11.08 28.25 16.75
N PRO A 11 -9.81 27.97 17.10
CA PRO A 11 -8.74 28.94 16.97
C PRO A 11 -8.50 29.25 15.48
N ILE A 12 -8.48 30.54 15.15
CA ILE A 12 -8.18 31.04 13.81
C ILE A 12 -6.65 31.12 13.69
N VAL A 13 -6.08 30.35 12.77
CA VAL A 13 -4.66 30.41 12.40
C VAL A 13 -4.50 31.55 11.39
N ILE A 14 -3.78 32.62 11.78
CA ILE A 14 -3.40 33.70 10.85
C ILE A 14 -2.14 33.25 10.13
N GLN A 15 -2.24 33.03 8.82
CA GLN A 15 -1.11 32.68 7.96
C GLN A 15 -0.44 33.98 7.51
N ASP A 16 0.84 34.14 7.82
CA ASP A 16 1.66 35.28 7.40
C ASP A 16 2.24 34.98 6.02
N ASP A 17 1.45 35.24 4.97
CA ASP A 17 1.77 34.98 3.57
C ASP A 17 2.66 36.09 2.93
N SER A 18 3.35 36.90 3.73
CA SER A 18 4.04 38.11 3.24
C SER A 18 5.39 37.86 2.55
N LEU A 19 5.90 36.63 2.56
CA LEU A 19 7.18 36.30 1.93
C LEU A 19 6.97 35.56 0.61
N PRO A 20 7.48 36.06 -0.54
CA PRO A 20 7.41 35.34 -1.78
C PRO A 20 8.16 34.00 -1.63
N ALA A 21 7.48 32.91 -1.98
CA ALA A 21 8.12 31.60 -2.03
C ALA A 21 9.34 31.66 -2.95
N GLY A 22 10.50 31.24 -2.43
CA GLY A 22 11.75 31.24 -3.19
C GLY A 22 11.68 30.38 -4.46
N PRO A 23 12.65 30.53 -5.38
CA PRO A 23 12.66 29.77 -6.63
C PRO A 23 12.63 28.25 -6.35
N PRO A 24 11.91 27.47 -7.18
CA PRO A 24 11.78 26.04 -6.97
C PRO A 24 13.15 25.35 -7.04
N PRO A 25 13.39 24.31 -6.22
CA PRO A 25 14.67 23.61 -6.21
C PRO A 25 14.91 22.90 -7.54
N GLN A 26 16.13 23.00 -8.04
CA GLN A 26 16.51 22.37 -9.30
C GLN A 26 16.89 20.91 -9.05
N ILE A 27 16.12 19.98 -9.61
CA ILE A 27 16.42 18.55 -9.52
C ILE A 27 17.28 18.12 -10.72
N ARG A 28 18.32 17.32 -10.47
CA ARG A 28 19.16 16.70 -11.51
C ARG A 28 18.95 15.18 -11.46
N ILE A 29 18.32 14.61 -12.48
CA ILE A 29 18.06 13.17 -12.55
C ILE A 29 19.24 12.50 -13.28
N LEU A 30 19.92 11.57 -12.62
CA LEU A 30 20.94 10.74 -13.27
C LEU A 30 20.27 9.76 -14.25
N LYS A 31 20.91 9.55 -15.41
CA LYS A 31 20.44 8.57 -16.41
C LYS A 31 20.25 7.21 -15.75
N ARG A 32 19.07 6.61 -15.94
CA ARG A 32 18.79 5.26 -15.44
C ARG A 32 19.79 4.25 -16.04
N PRO A 33 20.30 3.29 -15.26
CA PRO A 33 21.03 2.16 -15.82
C PRO A 33 20.15 1.42 -16.82
N THR A 34 20.69 1.01 -17.96
CA THR A 34 19.97 0.19 -18.96
C THR A 34 19.80 -1.26 -18.51
N THR A 35 20.43 -1.65 -17.40
CA THR A 35 20.33 -3.00 -16.82
C THR A 35 19.14 -3.05 -15.86
N ASN A 36 18.03 -3.64 -16.32
CA ASN A 36 16.84 -3.91 -15.52
C ASN A 36 17.14 -4.93 -14.39
N GLY A 37 17.68 -4.47 -13.26
CA GLY A 37 17.75 -5.22 -12.01
C GLY A 37 18.67 -6.46 -11.97
N VAL A 38 19.30 -6.85 -13.08
CA VAL A 38 20.30 -7.93 -13.08
C VAL A 38 21.63 -7.34 -12.64
N LEU A 39 21.86 -7.34 -11.32
CA LEU A 39 23.15 -7.05 -10.70
C LEU A 39 24.13 -8.18 -10.98
N SER A 40 24.68 -8.23 -12.19
CA SER A 40 25.96 -8.92 -12.44
C SER A 40 27.10 -8.04 -11.91
N SER A 41 27.07 -7.72 -10.62
CA SER A 41 28.25 -7.22 -9.93
C SER A 41 29.08 -8.44 -9.51
N PRO A 42 30.40 -8.48 -9.74
CA PRO A 42 31.24 -9.59 -9.28
C PRO A 42 31.24 -9.78 -7.76
N HIS A 43 30.61 -8.86 -7.01
CA HIS A 43 30.40 -8.94 -5.56
C HIS A 43 29.03 -9.45 -5.11
N SER A 44 28.07 -9.71 -6.02
CA SER A 44 26.76 -10.28 -5.65
C SER A 44 26.80 -11.79 -5.39
N ALA A 45 27.90 -12.47 -5.75
CA ALA A 45 28.09 -13.91 -5.60
C ALA A 45 28.21 -14.40 -4.14
N SER A 46 28.32 -13.51 -3.15
CA SER A 46 28.46 -13.88 -1.72
C SER A 46 27.12 -13.99 -0.98
N ARG A 47 26.01 -13.53 -1.55
CA ARG A 47 24.71 -13.63 -0.86
C ARG A 47 24.12 -15.01 -1.15
N PRO A 48 23.79 -15.82 -0.13
CA PRO A 48 23.12 -17.08 -0.35
C PRO A 48 21.82 -16.83 -1.12
N ALA A 49 21.61 -17.58 -2.20
CA ALA A 49 20.38 -17.49 -2.97
C ALA A 49 19.21 -17.79 -2.04
N PHE A 50 18.26 -16.85 -1.92
CA PHE A 50 17.03 -17.10 -1.20
C PHE A 50 16.27 -18.20 -1.93
N PRO A 51 15.81 -19.26 -1.23
CA PRO A 51 14.95 -20.27 -1.84
C PRO A 51 13.70 -19.58 -2.37
N VAL A 52 13.57 -19.50 -3.69
CA VAL A 52 12.36 -18.99 -4.32
C VAL A 52 11.29 -20.08 -4.22
N LYS A 53 10.25 -19.82 -3.42
CA LYS A 53 9.07 -20.70 -3.35
C LYS A 53 8.46 -20.80 -4.75
N SER A 54 8.08 -22.01 -5.18
CA SER A 54 7.37 -22.19 -6.44
C SER A 54 5.99 -21.52 -6.40
N LEU A 55 5.43 -21.22 -7.57
CA LEU A 55 4.07 -20.66 -7.67
C LEU A 55 3.06 -21.56 -6.94
N ALA A 56 3.13 -22.87 -7.17
CA ALA A 56 2.27 -23.86 -6.51
C ALA A 56 2.40 -23.85 -4.97
N GLN A 57 3.62 -23.71 -4.44
CA GLN A 57 3.82 -23.60 -2.98
C GLN A 57 3.14 -22.35 -2.40
N ARG A 58 3.23 -21.23 -3.12
CA ARG A 58 2.61 -19.97 -2.71
C ARG A 58 1.08 -20.07 -2.73
N GLU A 59 0.51 -20.69 -3.75
CA GLU A 59 -0.94 -20.91 -3.86
C GLU A 59 -1.47 -21.81 -2.75
N ALA A 60 -0.74 -22.88 -2.41
CA ALA A 60 -1.11 -23.77 -1.31
C ALA A 60 -1.15 -23.05 0.04
N GLU A 61 -0.11 -22.26 0.36
CA GLU A 61 -0.04 -21.45 1.59
C GLU A 61 -1.17 -20.42 1.65
N TYR A 62 -1.47 -19.76 0.53
CA TYR A 62 -2.57 -18.80 0.45
C TYR A 62 -3.94 -19.47 0.64
N ALA A 63 -4.16 -20.63 0.03
CA ALA A 63 -5.40 -21.40 0.19
C ALA A 63 -5.61 -21.82 1.65
N GLU A 64 -4.56 -22.28 2.35
CA GLU A 64 -4.63 -22.61 3.78
C GLU A 64 -4.92 -21.38 4.64
N ALA A 65 -4.22 -20.26 4.40
CA ALA A 65 -4.45 -19.01 5.12
C ALA A 65 -5.89 -18.52 4.96
N ARG A 66 -6.46 -18.62 3.74
CA ARG A 66 -7.85 -18.27 3.47
C ARG A 66 -8.82 -19.18 4.22
N LYS A 67 -8.60 -20.50 4.21
CA LYS A 67 -9.36 -21.45 5.04
C LYS A 67 -9.31 -21.09 6.52
N ARG A 68 -8.16 -20.65 7.02
CA ARG A 68 -7.99 -20.29 8.44
C ARG A 68 -8.72 -19.00 8.83
N ILE A 69 -8.70 -17.98 7.97
CA ILE A 69 -9.29 -16.66 8.26
C ILE A 69 -10.78 -16.64 7.93
N LEU A 70 -11.16 -17.16 6.76
CA LEU A 70 -12.50 -17.06 6.19
C LEU A 70 -13.29 -18.37 6.30
N GLY A 71 -12.64 -19.48 6.63
CA GLY A 71 -13.30 -20.79 6.73
C GLY A 71 -13.44 -21.52 5.39
N SER A 72 -13.13 -20.89 4.25
CA SER A 72 -13.28 -21.48 2.92
C SER A 72 -12.02 -21.32 2.05
N ALA A 73 -11.75 -22.32 1.22
CA ALA A 73 -10.58 -22.35 0.33
C ALA A 73 -10.79 -21.66 -1.01
N SER A 74 -12.05 -21.46 -1.41
CA SER A 74 -12.42 -21.06 -2.75
C SER A 74 -13.18 -19.73 -2.76
N PRO A 75 -12.88 -18.79 -3.68
CA PRO A 75 -13.71 -17.61 -3.94
C PRO A 75 -15.09 -17.96 -4.53
N GLU A 76 -15.25 -19.15 -5.13
CA GLU A 76 -16.52 -19.58 -5.74
C GLU A 76 -17.56 -20.09 -4.72
N GLU A 77 -17.16 -20.53 -3.53
CA GLU A 77 -18.12 -21.01 -2.50
C GLU A 77 -18.92 -19.88 -1.83
N GLU A 78 -18.53 -18.61 -2.00
CA GLU A 78 -19.29 -17.46 -1.46
C GLU A 78 -20.28 -16.84 -2.44
N GLN A 79 -20.26 -17.24 -3.72
CA GLN A 79 -21.27 -16.81 -4.70
C GLN A 79 -22.58 -17.61 -4.63
N GLU A 80 -22.75 -18.44 -3.61
CA GLU A 80 -24.01 -19.14 -3.30
C GLU A 80 -24.69 -18.56 -2.05
N LYS A 81 -24.89 -17.24 -2.04
CA LYS A 81 -26.01 -16.61 -1.31
C LYS A 81 -26.63 -15.55 -2.21
N PRO A 82 -27.76 -15.84 -2.90
CA PRO A 82 -28.52 -14.75 -3.49
C PRO A 82 -28.88 -13.79 -2.36
N ILE A 83 -28.66 -12.50 -2.62
CA ILE A 83 -29.14 -11.40 -1.80
C ILE A 83 -30.66 -11.55 -1.77
N LEU A 84 -31.18 -12.21 -0.73
CA LEU A 84 -32.60 -12.28 -0.48
C LEU A 84 -32.92 -11.06 0.38
N ASP A 85 -33.17 -9.94 -0.29
CA ASP A 85 -33.84 -8.78 0.30
C ASP A 85 -35.17 -9.25 0.91
N ARG A 86 -35.27 -9.23 2.24
CA ARG A 86 -36.54 -9.09 2.97
C ARG A 86 -36.34 -8.53 4.37
#